data_AF-A0A5S5C3T4-F1
#
_entry.id   AF-A0A5S5C3T4-F1
#
_cell.length_a   1.000
_cell.length_b   1.000
_cell.length_c   1.000
_cell.angle_alpha   90.00
_cell.angle_beta   90.00
_cell.angle_gamma   90.00
#
_symmetry.space_group_name_H-M   'P 1'
#
loop_
_entity.id
_entity.type
_entity.pdbx_description
1 polymer ?
#
loop_
_entity_poly.entity_id
_entity_poly.type
_entity_poly.pdbx_seq_one_letter_code
_entity_poly.pdbx_strand_id
1 'polypeptide(L)'
;MEQELRAQIMQWHEDNEHQQIVDALLKIPPADRDYDMIGSIGRAYNNLSLYEQALEQFAGIAEQGNNDPLWYFRVGYAYYHLKRYEEAAGVLSTALELDPGDRHAAWLLDRSRRKWQKQQKADSRRTRDKPHKDPGAIPFEGMDLDRFWEDSPYASEHYVSDPPTEELIASVEEELGYKLPAAYIALMKHQNGGVPRYTSFPTDEPTSWADDHIAITGIMGIGRDKSYSVCGDLGSPFMIEEWGYPDIGVVICDCPSAGHDVVMLDYRHCGKDGEPEVIHVDQEDDYEITFLAPDFETFIRGLVMDEDDSMPEALADEGEPNDLAPFILVEQHDGGKSVILTVGSYLAKLFDSRADEGFEGSGYDWAALAAVFLHERMPELADTIRLDPEADMFCAYSTNGAAVEQFARAFKSACEDEALIHDLFTRAELD
;
A
#
# COMPACT_ATOMS: atom_id res chain seq x y z
N MET A 1 -11.34 -29.11 -39.21
CA MET A 1 -10.05 -28.49 -38.86
C MET A 1 -10.21 -27.04 -38.44
N GLU A 2 -10.53 -26.08 -39.32
CA GLU A 2 -10.53 -24.65 -38.91
C GLU A 2 -11.62 -24.30 -37.88
N GLN A 3 -12.84 -24.82 -38.04
CA GLN A 3 -13.91 -24.66 -37.04
C GLN A 3 -13.62 -25.38 -35.72
N GLU A 4 -12.99 -26.56 -35.76
CA GLU A 4 -12.61 -27.30 -34.56
C GLU A 4 -11.52 -26.56 -33.78
N LEU A 5 -10.54 -25.98 -34.47
CA LEU A 5 -9.50 -25.17 -33.84
C LEU A 5 -10.08 -23.90 -33.20
N ARG A 6 -11.00 -23.20 -33.90
CA ARG A 6 -11.69 -22.03 -33.34
C ARG A 6 -12.46 -22.36 -32.06
N ALA A 7 -13.19 -23.48 -32.05
CA ALA A 7 -13.90 -23.95 -30.86
C ALA A 7 -12.93 -24.31 -29.72
N GLN A 8 -11.82 -24.97 -30.03
CA GLN A 8 -10.79 -25.31 -29.04
C GLN A 8 -10.15 -24.06 -28.41
N ILE A 9 -9.87 -23.03 -29.21
CA ILE A 9 -9.33 -21.75 -28.72
C ILE A 9 -10.32 -21.05 -27.77
N MET A 10 -11.62 -21.12 -28.06
CA MET A 10 -12.64 -20.58 -27.16
C MET A 10 -12.66 -21.34 -25.84
N GLN A 11 -12.65 -22.68 -25.89
CA GLN A 11 -12.60 -23.52 -24.69
C GLN A 11 -11.37 -23.21 -23.83
N TRP A 12 -10.17 -23.17 -24.43
CA TRP A 12 -8.94 -22.80 -23.70
C TRP A 12 -9.00 -21.39 -23.11
N HIS A 13 -9.69 -20.46 -23.76
CA HIS A 13 -9.87 -19.13 -23.20
C HIS A 13 -10.79 -19.15 -21.97
N GLU A 14 -11.90 -19.87 -22.04
CA GLU A 14 -12.84 -20.06 -20.92
C GLU A 14 -12.19 -20.79 -19.73
N ASP A 15 -11.30 -21.74 -20.02
CA ASP A 15 -10.56 -22.52 -19.01
C ASP A 15 -9.29 -21.80 -18.48
N ASN A 16 -9.04 -20.54 -18.90
CA ASN A 16 -7.83 -19.77 -18.60
C ASN A 16 -6.51 -20.43 -19.06
N GLU A 17 -6.57 -21.36 -20.02
CA GLU A 17 -5.42 -22.05 -20.62
C GLU A 17 -4.75 -21.19 -21.73
N HIS A 18 -4.43 -19.93 -21.42
CA HIS A 18 -3.97 -18.94 -22.40
C HIS A 18 -2.65 -19.32 -23.07
N GLN A 19 -1.73 -19.97 -22.35
CA GLN A 19 -0.48 -20.45 -22.92
C GLN A 19 -0.72 -21.51 -24.01
N GLN A 20 -1.75 -22.36 -23.87
CA GLN A 20 -2.07 -23.36 -24.89
C GLN A 20 -2.54 -22.71 -26.20
N ILE A 21 -3.28 -21.60 -26.11
CA ILE A 21 -3.69 -20.80 -27.28
C ILE A 21 -2.45 -20.29 -28.02
N VAL A 22 -1.51 -19.68 -27.29
CA VAL A 22 -0.25 -19.15 -27.85
C VAL A 22 0.54 -20.28 -28.51
N ASP A 23 0.78 -21.38 -27.80
CA ASP A 23 1.58 -22.51 -28.28
C ASP A 23 0.99 -23.18 -29.51
N ALA A 24 -0.35 -23.31 -29.56
CA ALA A 24 -1.04 -23.91 -30.69
C ALA A 24 -0.98 -23.01 -31.94
N LEU A 25 -1.26 -21.72 -31.77
CA LEU A 25 -1.32 -20.78 -32.89
C LEU A 25 0.06 -20.38 -33.42
N LEU A 26 1.09 -20.34 -32.57
CA LEU A 26 2.46 -20.06 -33.02
C LEU A 26 3.09 -21.20 -33.82
N LYS A 27 2.57 -22.43 -33.74
CA LYS A 27 3.00 -23.55 -34.60
C LYS A 27 2.54 -23.39 -36.06
N ILE A 28 1.49 -22.60 -36.29
CA ILE A 28 1.03 -22.27 -37.64
C ILE A 28 2.01 -21.26 -38.25
N PRO A 29 2.50 -21.44 -39.48
CA PRO A 29 3.40 -20.46 -40.12
C PRO A 29 2.76 -19.06 -40.17
N PRO A 30 3.52 -17.97 -39.97
CA PRO A 30 2.96 -16.61 -39.96
C PRO A 30 2.13 -16.25 -41.20
N ALA A 31 2.49 -16.78 -42.38
CA ALA A 31 1.77 -16.55 -43.64
C ALA A 31 0.39 -17.22 -43.70
N ASP A 32 0.15 -18.22 -42.84
CA ASP A 32 -1.10 -19.00 -42.78
C ASP A 32 -2.00 -18.56 -41.62
N ARG A 33 -1.59 -17.57 -40.82
CA ARG A 33 -2.39 -17.04 -39.72
C ARG A 33 -3.30 -15.93 -40.24
N ASP A 34 -4.60 -16.08 -40.00
CA ASP A 34 -5.57 -15.04 -40.31
C ASP A 34 -5.70 -14.00 -39.18
N TYR A 35 -6.55 -13.00 -39.41
CA TYR A 35 -6.86 -11.94 -38.45
C TYR A 35 -7.33 -12.49 -37.09
N ASP A 36 -8.22 -13.48 -37.10
CA ASP A 36 -8.82 -14.04 -35.89
C ASP A 36 -7.78 -14.81 -35.05
N MET A 37 -6.88 -15.54 -35.71
CA MET A 37 -5.77 -16.25 -35.08
C MET A 37 -4.80 -15.25 -34.44
N ILE A 38 -4.36 -14.22 -35.16
CA ILE A 38 -3.42 -13.22 -34.62
C ILE A 38 -4.07 -12.45 -33.47
N GLY A 39 -5.34 -12.07 -33.61
CA GLY A 39 -6.12 -11.44 -32.54
C GLY A 39 -6.27 -12.32 -31.31
N SER A 40 -6.38 -13.64 -31.48
CA SER A 40 -6.44 -14.61 -30.39
C SER A 40 -5.10 -14.79 -29.67
N ILE A 41 -3.97 -14.77 -30.40
CA ILE A 41 -2.63 -14.75 -29.80
C ILE A 41 -2.46 -13.48 -28.96
N GLY A 42 -2.77 -12.30 -29.52
CA GLY A 42 -2.66 -11.04 -28.80
C GLY A 42 -3.53 -10.99 -27.54
N ARG A 43 -4.77 -11.50 -27.60
CA ARG A 43 -5.64 -11.63 -26.41
C ARG A 43 -5.02 -12.57 -25.37
N ALA A 44 -4.49 -13.71 -25.79
CA ALA A 44 -3.87 -14.66 -24.87
C ALA A 44 -2.62 -14.05 -24.20
N TYR A 45 -1.81 -13.29 -24.94
CA TYR A 45 -0.69 -12.55 -24.37
C TYR A 45 -1.13 -11.49 -23.37
N ASN A 46 -2.18 -10.70 -23.65
CA ASN A 46 -2.76 -9.78 -22.67
C ASN A 46 -3.15 -10.47 -21.36
N ASN A 47 -3.78 -11.65 -21.45
CA ASN A 47 -4.19 -12.40 -20.25
C ASN A 47 -3.02 -13.08 -19.53
N LEU A 48 -1.89 -13.27 -20.19
CA LEU A 48 -0.63 -13.74 -19.59
C LEU A 48 0.23 -12.57 -19.06
N SER A 49 -0.30 -11.34 -19.08
CA SER A 49 0.41 -10.11 -18.75
C SER A 49 1.66 -9.84 -19.61
N LEU A 50 1.69 -10.41 -20.81
CA LEU A 50 2.75 -10.26 -21.83
C LEU A 50 2.37 -9.14 -22.81
N TYR A 51 2.19 -7.93 -22.31
CA TYR A 51 1.53 -6.83 -23.03
C TYR A 51 2.34 -6.32 -24.23
N GLU A 52 3.68 -6.27 -24.17
CA GLU A 52 4.51 -5.92 -25.32
C GLU A 52 4.36 -6.93 -26.45
N GLN A 53 4.37 -8.23 -26.14
CA GLN A 53 4.16 -9.27 -27.15
C GLN A 53 2.74 -9.19 -27.73
N ALA A 54 1.74 -8.84 -26.92
CA ALA A 54 0.39 -8.60 -27.40
C ALA A 54 0.35 -7.44 -28.41
N LEU A 55 0.97 -6.31 -28.09
CA LEU A 55 1.07 -5.15 -28.98
C LEU A 55 1.80 -5.47 -30.29
N GLU A 56 2.85 -6.31 -30.25
CA GLU A 56 3.54 -6.77 -31.46
C GLU A 56 2.60 -7.56 -32.38
N GLN A 57 1.78 -8.46 -31.82
CA GLN A 57 0.78 -9.20 -32.61
C GLN A 57 -0.28 -8.25 -33.19
N PHE A 58 -0.83 -7.34 -32.39
CA PHE A 58 -1.86 -6.41 -32.84
C PHE A 58 -1.37 -5.45 -33.93
N ALA A 59 -0.11 -5.00 -33.85
CA ALA A 59 0.51 -4.17 -34.87
C ALA A 59 0.54 -4.85 -36.25
N GLY A 60 0.75 -6.18 -36.28
CA GLY A 60 0.76 -6.97 -37.51
C GLY A 60 -0.59 -7.02 -38.25
N ILE A 61 -1.69 -6.71 -37.56
CA ILE A 61 -3.06 -6.74 -38.10
C ILE A 61 -3.76 -5.37 -38.01
N ALA A 62 -3.03 -4.29 -37.77
CA ALA A 62 -3.60 -2.96 -37.55
C ALA A 62 -4.46 -2.47 -38.74
N GLU A 63 -4.01 -2.67 -39.99
CA GLU A 63 -4.78 -2.25 -41.17
C GLU A 63 -6.15 -2.95 -41.27
N GLN A 64 -6.20 -4.23 -40.90
CA GLN A 64 -7.41 -5.06 -40.90
C GLN A 64 -8.33 -4.69 -39.73
N GLY A 65 -7.75 -4.32 -38.58
CA GLY A 65 -8.46 -3.95 -37.35
C GLY A 65 -9.04 -2.53 -37.32
N ASN A 66 -8.81 -1.69 -38.33
CA ASN A 66 -9.26 -0.29 -38.36
C ASN A 66 -10.77 -0.07 -38.10
N ASN A 67 -11.62 -1.07 -38.35
CA ASN A 67 -13.06 -1.01 -38.10
C ASN A 67 -13.53 -2.03 -37.04
N ASP A 68 -12.62 -2.62 -36.27
CA ASP A 68 -12.94 -3.56 -35.19
C ASP A 68 -12.78 -2.88 -33.81
N PRO A 69 -13.88 -2.54 -33.12
CA PRO A 69 -13.80 -1.96 -31.77
C PRO A 69 -13.08 -2.88 -30.77
N LEU A 70 -13.18 -4.21 -30.93
CA LEU A 70 -12.56 -5.17 -30.01
C LEU A 70 -11.03 -5.20 -30.15
N TRP A 71 -10.52 -4.96 -31.36
CA TRP A 71 -9.08 -4.77 -31.59
C TRP A 71 -8.57 -3.53 -30.84
N TYR A 72 -9.25 -2.39 -30.97
CA TYR A 72 -8.89 -1.16 -30.25
C TYR A 72 -8.95 -1.35 -28.73
N PHE A 73 -9.98 -2.03 -28.22
CA PHE A 73 -10.08 -2.36 -26.80
C PHE A 73 -8.88 -3.19 -26.31
N ARG A 74 -8.49 -4.24 -27.05
CA ARG A 74 -7.36 -5.10 -26.66
C ARG A 74 -6.01 -4.38 -26.72
N VAL A 75 -5.82 -3.49 -27.69
CA VAL A 75 -4.63 -2.61 -27.76
C VAL A 75 -4.62 -1.63 -26.59
N GLY A 76 -5.78 -1.02 -26.28
CA GLY A 76 -5.94 -0.12 -25.14
C GLY A 76 -5.69 -0.79 -23.80
N TYR A 77 -6.14 -2.03 -23.64
CA TYR A 77 -5.85 -2.87 -22.48
C TYR A 77 -4.34 -3.08 -22.30
N ALA A 78 -3.64 -3.44 -23.37
CA ALA A 78 -2.19 -3.63 -23.31
C ALA A 78 -1.48 -2.32 -22.94
N TYR A 79 -1.82 -1.19 -23.56
CA TYR A 79 -1.24 0.10 -23.20
C TYR A 79 -1.54 0.51 -21.76
N TYR A 80 -2.75 0.25 -21.26
CA TYR A 80 -3.14 0.57 -19.90
C TYR A 80 -2.25 -0.16 -18.87
N HIS A 81 -2.05 -1.47 -19.03
CA HIS A 81 -1.21 -2.24 -18.10
C HIS A 81 0.29 -1.94 -18.25
N LEU A 82 0.72 -1.47 -19.42
CA LEU A 82 2.06 -0.88 -19.61
C LEU A 82 2.20 0.54 -19.04
N LYS A 83 1.18 1.03 -18.34
CA LYS A 83 1.11 2.38 -17.76
C LYS A 83 1.30 3.50 -18.82
N ARG A 84 1.04 3.18 -20.09
CA ARG A 84 1.05 4.06 -21.28
C ARG A 84 -0.32 4.67 -21.51
N TYR A 85 -0.74 5.47 -20.52
CA TYR A 85 -2.14 5.86 -20.38
C TYR A 85 -2.64 6.84 -21.44
N GLU A 86 -1.77 7.69 -22.01
CA GLU A 86 -2.11 8.56 -23.13
C GLU A 86 -2.50 7.74 -24.36
N GLU A 87 -1.65 6.76 -24.74
CA GLU A 87 -1.95 5.88 -25.87
C GLU A 87 -3.18 5.02 -25.61
N ALA A 88 -3.34 4.49 -24.38
CA ALA A 88 -4.53 3.74 -23.98
C ALA A 88 -5.80 4.58 -24.15
N ALA A 89 -5.82 5.80 -23.63
CA ALA A 89 -6.95 6.70 -23.74
C ALA A 89 -7.27 7.06 -25.20
N GLY A 90 -6.25 7.21 -26.05
CA GLY A 90 -6.41 7.45 -27.48
C GLY A 90 -7.14 6.30 -28.18
N VAL A 91 -6.61 5.08 -28.08
CA VAL A 91 -7.20 3.91 -28.77
C VAL A 91 -8.56 3.51 -28.21
N LEU A 92 -8.78 3.63 -26.90
CA LEU A 92 -10.08 3.36 -26.27
C LEU A 92 -11.15 4.38 -26.66
N SER A 93 -10.74 5.63 -26.94
CA SER A 93 -11.67 6.62 -27.51
C SER A 93 -12.15 6.18 -28.89
N THR A 94 -11.26 5.68 -29.75
CA THR A 94 -11.64 5.10 -31.06
C THR A 94 -12.52 3.86 -30.93
N ALA A 95 -12.26 2.99 -29.94
CA ALA A 95 -13.14 1.84 -29.67
C ALA A 95 -14.59 2.28 -29.42
N LEU A 96 -14.81 3.32 -28.61
CA LEU A 96 -16.13 3.86 -28.29
C LEU A 96 -16.76 4.69 -29.41
N GLU A 97 -15.97 5.22 -30.35
CA GLU A 97 -16.52 5.81 -31.57
C GLU A 97 -17.16 4.75 -32.48
N LEU A 98 -16.57 3.55 -32.51
CA LEU A 98 -17.06 2.41 -33.29
C LEU A 98 -18.19 1.64 -32.58
N ASP A 99 -18.09 1.46 -31.26
CA ASP A 99 -19.13 0.88 -30.40
C ASP A 99 -19.37 1.73 -29.13
N PRO A 100 -20.26 2.72 -29.19
CA PRO A 100 -20.58 3.56 -28.04
C PRO A 100 -21.21 2.82 -26.84
N GLY A 101 -21.65 1.58 -27.02
CA GLY A 101 -22.31 0.78 -25.99
C GLY A 101 -21.37 -0.02 -25.11
N ASP A 102 -20.08 -0.09 -25.45
CA ASP A 102 -19.09 -0.90 -24.72
C ASP A 102 -18.76 -0.27 -23.36
N ARG A 103 -19.35 -0.85 -22.31
CA ARG A 103 -19.13 -0.41 -20.92
C ARG A 103 -17.71 -0.70 -20.43
N HIS A 104 -17.06 -1.75 -20.93
CA HIS A 104 -15.70 -2.10 -20.55
C HIS A 104 -14.70 -1.10 -21.13
N ALA A 105 -14.86 -0.76 -22.42
CA ALA A 105 -14.05 0.28 -23.05
C ALA A 105 -14.25 1.66 -22.38
N ALA A 106 -15.49 2.01 -22.04
CA ALA A 106 -15.81 3.25 -21.31
C ALA A 106 -15.16 3.31 -19.92
N TRP A 107 -15.26 2.23 -19.13
CA TRP A 107 -14.63 2.15 -17.81
C TRP A 107 -13.10 2.25 -17.91
N LEU A 108 -12.48 1.51 -18.84
CA LEU A 108 -11.03 1.52 -18.99
C LEU A 108 -10.51 2.86 -19.52
N LEU A 109 -11.27 3.54 -20.38
CA LEU A 109 -10.95 4.88 -20.87
C LEU A 109 -10.95 5.90 -19.72
N ASP A 110 -11.95 5.87 -18.85
CA ASP A 110 -12.03 6.75 -17.68
C ASP A 110 -10.84 6.50 -16.74
N ARG A 111 -10.54 5.23 -16.43
CA ARG A 111 -9.37 4.86 -15.60
C ARG A 111 -8.06 5.33 -16.25
N SER A 112 -7.88 5.11 -17.55
CA SER A 112 -6.72 5.57 -18.32
C SER A 112 -6.56 7.09 -18.24
N ARG A 113 -7.65 7.86 -18.41
CA ARG A 113 -7.61 9.32 -18.34
C ARG A 113 -7.24 9.83 -16.95
N ARG A 114 -7.78 9.23 -15.89
CA ARG A 114 -7.45 9.60 -14.51
C ARG A 114 -5.97 9.34 -14.21
N LYS A 115 -5.46 8.15 -14.54
CA LYS A 115 -4.05 7.79 -14.34
C LYS A 115 -3.12 8.66 -15.20
N TRP A 116 -3.50 8.98 -16.45
CA TRP A 116 -2.74 9.92 -17.29
C TRP A 116 -2.71 11.33 -16.69
N GLN A 117 -3.82 11.82 -16.16
CA GLN A 117 -3.87 13.12 -15.50
C GLN A 117 -2.98 13.14 -14.24
N LYS A 118 -2.99 12.05 -13.46
CA LYS A 118 -2.11 11.87 -12.30
C LYS A 118 -0.63 11.94 -12.70
N GLN A 119 -0.22 11.20 -13.75
CA GLN A 119 1.14 11.27 -14.29
C GLN A 119 1.53 12.70 -14.72
N GLN A 120 0.64 13.41 -15.43
CA GLN A 120 0.91 14.79 -15.84
C GLN A 120 1.09 15.74 -14.65
N LYS A 121 0.32 15.56 -13.58
CA LYS A 121 0.49 16.33 -12.33
C LYS A 121 1.82 16.01 -11.67
N ALA A 122 2.18 14.73 -11.55
CA ALA A 122 3.47 14.30 -11.01
C ALA A 122 4.64 14.90 -11.81
N ASP A 123 4.62 14.84 -13.14
CA ASP A 123 5.66 15.43 -13.99
C ASP A 123 5.73 16.96 -13.89
N SER A 124 4.58 17.62 -13.73
CA SER A 124 4.52 19.05 -13.46
C SER A 124 5.14 19.40 -12.10
N ARG A 125 4.93 18.57 -11.06
CA ARG A 125 5.56 18.73 -9.75
C ARG A 125 7.06 18.50 -9.83
N ARG A 126 7.52 17.40 -10.45
CA ARG A 126 8.95 17.12 -10.70
C ARG A 126 9.69 18.27 -11.38
N THR A 127 9.05 18.91 -12.36
CA THR A 127 9.66 20.04 -13.08
C THR A 127 9.68 21.33 -12.24
N ARG A 128 8.63 21.59 -11.46
CA ARG A 128 8.52 22.75 -10.56
C ARG A 128 9.49 22.65 -9.39
N ASP A 129 9.56 21.48 -8.76
CA ASP A 129 10.23 21.24 -7.49
C ASP A 129 11.68 20.78 -7.69
N LYS A 130 12.18 20.81 -8.93
CA LYS A 130 13.53 20.36 -9.27
C LYS A 130 14.59 21.10 -8.43
N PRO A 131 15.34 20.41 -7.56
CA PRO A 131 16.25 21.05 -6.63
C PRO A 131 17.40 21.71 -7.38
N HIS A 132 17.76 22.92 -6.93
CA HIS A 132 18.98 23.56 -7.41
C HIS A 132 20.15 22.86 -6.73
N LYS A 133 20.88 22.00 -7.46
CA LYS A 133 22.05 21.31 -6.92
C LYS A 133 23.10 22.32 -6.46
N ASP A 134 23.24 22.49 -5.15
CA ASP A 134 24.41 23.11 -4.54
C ASP A 134 25.32 21.98 -4.02
N PRO A 135 26.41 21.66 -4.74
CA PRO A 135 27.33 20.60 -4.33
C PRO A 135 28.08 20.90 -3.02
N GLY A 136 27.92 22.10 -2.45
CA GLY A 136 28.44 22.48 -1.13
C GLY A 136 27.40 22.54 -0.02
N ALA A 137 26.12 22.26 -0.30
CA ALA A 137 25.08 22.28 0.72
C ALA A 137 25.33 21.20 1.78
N ILE A 138 25.18 21.58 3.05
CA ILE A 138 25.24 20.66 4.18
C ILE A 138 23.83 20.10 4.36
N PRO A 139 23.62 18.78 4.24
CA PRO A 139 22.29 18.21 4.43
C PRO A 139 21.70 18.58 5.79
N PHE A 140 20.43 18.93 5.80
CA PHE A 140 19.67 19.31 7.00
C PHE A 140 20.19 20.56 7.73
N GLU A 141 20.93 21.45 7.04
CA GLU A 141 21.34 22.72 7.64
C GLU A 141 20.11 23.47 8.20
N GLY A 142 20.23 23.89 9.47
CA GLY A 142 19.17 24.60 10.21
C GLY A 142 18.05 23.72 10.80
N MET A 143 18.10 22.39 10.64
CA MET A 143 17.16 21.45 11.25
C MET A 143 17.70 20.91 12.57
N ASP A 144 16.85 20.81 13.60
CA ASP A 144 17.18 20.21 14.89
C ASP A 144 16.93 18.69 14.84
N LEU A 145 17.95 17.94 14.41
CA LEU A 145 17.85 16.49 14.24
C LEU A 145 17.71 15.74 15.58
N ASP A 146 18.18 16.31 16.70
CA ASP A 146 18.02 15.71 18.03
C ASP A 146 16.53 15.63 18.43
N ARG A 147 15.69 16.53 17.89
CA ARG A 147 14.24 16.54 18.11
C ARG A 147 13.44 15.84 17.02
N PHE A 148 14.07 15.45 15.92
CA PHE A 148 13.38 14.82 14.80
C PHE A 148 12.86 13.43 15.17
N TRP A 149 13.63 12.67 15.95
CA TRP A 149 13.28 11.31 16.33
C TRP A 149 12.38 11.24 17.56
N GLU A 150 11.49 10.25 17.55
CA GLU A 150 10.79 9.77 18.72
C GLU A 150 11.71 8.80 19.49
N ASP A 151 11.80 9.00 20.80
CA ASP A 151 12.52 8.10 21.70
C ASP A 151 11.52 7.11 22.30
N SER A 152 11.47 5.90 21.74
CA SER A 152 10.63 4.81 22.22
C SER A 152 11.39 3.48 22.28
N PRO A 153 11.02 2.57 23.20
CA PRO A 153 11.60 1.23 23.25
C PRO A 153 11.43 0.48 21.93
N TYR A 154 10.28 0.66 21.26
CA TYR A 154 9.98 0.06 19.97
C TYR A 154 10.96 0.55 18.89
N ALA A 155 11.14 1.86 18.74
CA ALA A 155 12.09 2.42 17.78
C ALA A 155 13.52 1.90 18.04
N SER A 156 13.93 1.87 19.31
CA SER A 156 15.26 1.39 19.72
C SER A 156 15.49 -0.10 19.41
N GLU A 157 14.47 -0.92 19.61
CA GLU A 157 14.53 -2.37 19.38
C GLU A 157 14.50 -2.70 17.88
N HIS A 158 13.63 -2.07 17.12
CA HIS A 158 13.28 -2.49 15.77
C HIS A 158 13.98 -1.71 14.65
N TYR A 159 14.42 -0.47 14.89
CA TYR A 159 14.98 0.40 13.84
C TYR A 159 16.40 0.87 14.12
N VAL A 160 16.68 1.29 15.36
CA VAL A 160 17.90 2.05 15.67
C VAL A 160 19.12 1.12 15.76
N SER A 161 20.06 1.30 14.83
CA SER A 161 21.38 0.66 14.81
C SER A 161 22.49 1.62 15.22
N ASP A 162 23.70 1.09 15.40
CA ASP A 162 24.90 1.92 15.52
C ASP A 162 25.08 2.79 14.26
N PRO A 163 25.64 4.02 14.39
CA PRO A 163 25.93 4.87 13.24
C PRO A 163 26.77 4.15 12.18
N PRO A 164 26.40 4.23 10.89
CA PRO A 164 27.01 3.41 9.86
C PRO A 164 28.42 3.90 9.52
N THR A 165 29.37 2.97 9.41
CA THR A 165 30.72 3.28 8.93
C THR A 165 30.77 3.38 7.41
N GLU A 166 31.83 3.97 6.87
CA GLU A 166 32.03 4.04 5.40
C GLU A 166 32.08 2.65 4.76
N GLU A 167 32.67 1.66 5.45
CA GLU A 167 32.71 0.28 4.99
C GLU A 167 31.31 -0.36 4.97
N LEU A 168 30.49 -0.10 5.99
CA LEU A 168 29.11 -0.59 6.03
C LEU A 168 28.30 0.02 4.89
N ILE A 169 28.36 1.34 4.71
CA ILE A 169 27.67 2.07 3.64
C ILE A 169 28.06 1.48 2.28
N ALA A 170 29.36 1.35 2.00
CA ALA A 170 29.83 0.80 0.72
C ALA A 170 29.34 -0.63 0.48
N SER A 171 29.27 -1.47 1.52
CA SER A 171 28.75 -2.83 1.39
C SER A 171 27.25 -2.88 1.12
N VAL A 172 26.48 -1.97 1.73
CA VAL A 172 25.02 -1.89 1.54
C VAL A 172 24.69 -1.35 0.15
N GLU A 173 25.40 -0.33 -0.33
CA GLU A 173 25.26 0.17 -1.69
C GLU A 173 25.63 -0.89 -2.76
N GLU A 174 26.64 -1.73 -2.49
CA GLU A 174 27.00 -2.84 -3.38
C GLU A 174 25.88 -3.89 -3.47
N GLU A 175 25.26 -4.21 -2.33
CA GLU A 175 24.16 -5.18 -2.23
C GLU A 175 22.87 -4.67 -2.88
N LEU A 176 22.49 -3.41 -2.60
CA LEU A 176 21.31 -2.78 -3.19
C LEU A 176 21.52 -2.45 -4.68
N GLY A 177 22.77 -2.26 -5.12
CA GLY A 177 23.08 -1.85 -6.49
C GLY A 177 22.90 -0.35 -6.78
N TYR A 178 22.57 0.45 -5.75
CA TYR A 178 22.30 1.89 -5.82
C TYR A 178 23.20 2.69 -4.88
N LYS A 179 23.56 3.91 -5.27
CA LYS A 179 24.20 4.89 -4.39
C LYS A 179 23.17 5.59 -3.53
N LEU A 180 23.35 5.56 -2.21
CA LEU A 180 22.42 6.20 -1.29
C LEU A 180 22.60 7.73 -1.32
N PRO A 181 21.51 8.51 -1.20
CA PRO A 181 21.57 9.97 -1.19
C PRO A 181 22.47 10.49 -0.07
N ALA A 182 23.20 11.58 -0.32
CA ALA A 182 24.06 12.20 0.69
C ALA A 182 23.27 12.64 1.93
N ALA A 183 22.04 13.13 1.74
CA ALA A 183 21.13 13.47 2.83
C ALA A 183 20.73 12.22 3.64
N TYR A 184 20.41 11.11 2.97
CA TYR A 184 20.08 9.85 3.65
C TYR A 184 21.22 9.40 4.57
N ILE A 185 22.44 9.33 4.02
CA ILE A 185 23.65 8.96 4.78
C ILE A 185 23.89 9.94 5.95
N ALA A 186 23.68 11.24 5.74
CA ALA A 186 23.87 12.24 6.80
C ALA A 186 22.89 12.05 7.97
N LEU A 187 21.62 11.79 7.67
CA LEU A 187 20.61 11.48 8.69
C LEU A 187 20.97 10.19 9.45
N MET A 188 21.37 9.15 8.73
CA MET A 188 21.71 7.84 9.31
C MET A 188 22.99 7.89 10.16
N LYS A 189 23.93 8.78 9.84
CA LYS A 189 25.11 9.06 10.69
C LYS A 189 24.76 9.82 11.97
N HIS A 190 23.64 10.55 11.99
CA HIS A 190 23.13 11.17 13.20
C HIS A 190 22.38 10.14 14.06
N GLN A 191 21.44 9.39 13.47
CA GLN A 191 20.80 8.22 14.07
C GLN A 191 20.42 7.22 12.97
N ASN A 192 20.90 5.98 13.07
CA ASN A 192 20.80 4.99 12.00
C ASN A 192 19.48 4.23 12.05
N GLY A 193 18.44 4.85 11.51
CA GLY A 193 17.07 4.36 11.56
C GLY A 193 16.31 4.90 12.78
N GLY A 194 14.99 4.84 12.73
CA GLY A 194 14.14 5.23 13.84
C GLY A 194 12.72 5.62 13.41
N VAL A 195 11.91 6.00 14.39
CA VAL A 195 10.58 6.56 14.19
C VAL A 195 10.69 8.08 14.28
N PRO A 196 10.32 8.86 13.25
CA PRO A 196 10.28 10.32 13.35
C PRO A 196 9.07 10.77 14.17
N ARG A 197 9.14 11.94 14.81
CA ARG A 197 7.98 12.53 15.52
C ARG A 197 6.86 12.94 14.58
N TYR A 198 7.20 13.24 13.34
CA TYR A 198 6.28 13.65 12.29
C TYR A 198 6.32 12.59 11.21
N THR A 199 5.19 11.96 10.98
CA THR A 199 5.05 10.71 10.24
C THR A 199 4.22 10.88 8.97
N SER A 200 3.51 11.99 8.80
CA SER A 200 2.65 12.21 7.65
C SER A 200 3.32 13.10 6.60
N PHE A 201 3.13 12.80 5.32
CA PHE A 201 3.59 13.62 4.20
C PHE A 201 2.38 14.02 3.34
N PRO A 202 2.07 15.33 3.23
CA PRO A 202 0.91 15.79 2.46
C PRO A 202 1.01 15.49 0.96
N THR A 203 -0.11 15.10 0.35
CA THR A 203 -0.26 14.84 -1.08
C THR A 203 -1.48 15.59 -1.64
N ASP A 204 -1.38 16.08 -2.88
CA ASP A 204 -2.54 16.64 -3.59
C ASP A 204 -3.37 15.55 -4.32
N GLU A 205 -3.04 14.29 -4.07
CA GLU A 205 -3.57 13.11 -4.75
C GLU A 205 -3.91 12.03 -3.72
N PRO A 206 -5.13 11.46 -3.78
CA PRO A 206 -5.53 10.43 -2.84
C PRO A 206 -4.74 9.14 -3.06
N THR A 207 -4.51 8.43 -1.96
CA THR A 207 -4.02 7.04 -1.93
C THR A 207 -5.20 6.08 -1.81
N SER A 208 -4.94 4.78 -1.63
CA SER A 208 -6.00 3.81 -1.34
C SER A 208 -6.74 4.10 -0.03
N TRP A 209 -6.08 4.74 0.94
CA TRP A 209 -6.58 4.89 2.31
C TRP A 209 -6.68 6.33 2.83
N ALA A 210 -6.06 7.32 2.17
CA ALA A 210 -6.16 8.74 2.53
C ALA A 210 -6.42 9.65 1.33
N ASP A 211 -7.12 10.76 1.58
CA ASP A 211 -7.47 11.74 0.54
C ASP A 211 -6.31 12.67 0.16
N ASP A 212 -5.42 12.95 1.11
CA ASP A 212 -4.48 14.09 1.03
C ASP A 212 -3.11 13.87 1.70
N HIS A 213 -2.75 12.64 2.07
CA HIS A 213 -1.43 12.33 2.62
C HIS A 213 -1.02 10.87 2.46
N ILE A 214 0.25 10.60 2.74
CA ILE A 214 0.76 9.27 3.13
C ILE A 214 1.30 9.35 4.55
N ALA A 215 1.45 8.21 5.21
CA ALA A 215 2.06 8.09 6.52
C ALA A 215 3.20 7.08 6.48
N ILE A 216 4.22 7.29 7.29
CA ILE A 216 5.31 6.36 7.54
C ILE A 216 5.32 5.97 9.01
N THR A 217 5.67 4.71 9.28
CA THR A 217 5.88 4.24 10.66
C THR A 217 7.30 4.56 11.10
N GLY A 218 8.28 4.24 10.26
CA GLY A 218 9.69 4.50 10.56
C GLY A 218 10.54 4.63 9.32
N ILE A 219 11.74 5.15 9.53
CA ILE A 219 12.76 5.29 8.50
C ILE A 219 13.81 4.20 8.75
N MET A 220 14.09 3.42 7.72
CA MET A 220 14.98 2.27 7.81
C MET A 220 16.45 2.70 7.94
N GLY A 221 17.20 2.02 8.82
CA GLY A 221 18.64 2.25 8.97
C GLY A 221 19.46 1.68 7.80
N ILE A 222 20.67 2.21 7.60
CA ILE A 222 21.70 1.60 6.75
C ILE A 222 22.31 0.42 7.53
N GLY A 223 21.92 -0.80 7.19
CA GLY A 223 22.36 -1.97 7.92
C GLY A 223 21.66 -3.26 7.50
N ARG A 224 21.87 -4.29 8.32
CA ARG A 224 21.31 -5.66 8.17
C ARG A 224 20.96 -6.31 9.51
N ASP A 225 21.23 -5.60 10.61
CA ASP A 225 21.17 -6.11 11.96
C ASP A 225 19.78 -5.96 12.59
N LYS A 226 18.97 -5.05 12.05
CA LYS A 226 17.57 -4.84 12.43
C LYS A 226 16.64 -5.29 11.33
N SER A 227 15.41 -5.65 11.70
CA SER A 227 14.38 -6.01 10.72
C SER A 227 14.05 -4.85 9.79
N TYR A 228 13.91 -3.64 10.35
CA TYR A 228 13.70 -2.40 9.60
C TYR A 228 15.03 -1.68 9.30
N SER A 229 16.01 -2.42 8.81
CA SER A 229 17.15 -1.88 8.07
C SER A 229 16.92 -2.06 6.57
N VAL A 230 17.55 -1.23 5.74
CA VAL A 230 17.39 -1.31 4.27
C VAL A 230 17.79 -2.67 3.69
N CYS A 231 18.70 -3.40 4.34
CA CYS A 231 19.06 -4.78 4.01
C CYS A 231 18.73 -5.75 5.18
N GLY A 232 17.75 -5.40 6.01
CA GLY A 232 17.18 -6.27 7.05
C GLY A 232 16.27 -7.35 6.45
N ASP A 233 15.72 -8.23 7.29
CA ASP A 233 14.80 -9.30 6.85
C ASP A 233 13.44 -8.77 6.36
N LEU A 234 13.05 -7.55 6.74
CA LEU A 234 11.92 -6.80 6.18
C LEU A 234 12.38 -5.58 5.34
N GLY A 235 13.64 -5.59 4.90
CA GLY A 235 14.26 -4.51 4.13
C GLY A 235 13.90 -4.49 2.64
N SER A 236 14.59 -3.64 1.89
CA SER A 236 14.33 -3.41 0.46
C SER A 236 14.40 -4.68 -0.40
N PRO A 237 15.39 -5.58 -0.25
CA PRO A 237 15.42 -6.82 -1.03
C PRO A 237 14.19 -7.69 -0.78
N PHE A 238 13.76 -7.85 0.49
CA PHE A 238 12.58 -8.62 0.84
C PHE A 238 11.30 -8.05 0.22
N MET A 239 11.11 -6.73 0.31
CA MET A 239 9.94 -6.08 -0.27
C MET A 239 9.88 -6.23 -1.79
N ILE A 240 11.02 -6.15 -2.48
CA ILE A 240 11.07 -6.29 -3.94
C ILE A 240 10.90 -7.76 -4.35
N GLU A 241 11.63 -8.69 -3.74
CA GLU A 241 11.69 -10.09 -4.18
C GLU A 241 10.50 -10.92 -3.71
N GLU A 242 10.07 -10.75 -2.45
CA GLU A 242 9.02 -11.57 -1.84
C GLU A 242 7.65 -10.89 -1.93
N TRP A 243 7.60 -9.56 -1.77
CA TRP A 243 6.35 -8.79 -1.87
C TRP A 243 6.08 -8.22 -3.26
N GLY A 244 7.00 -8.37 -4.21
CA GLY A 244 6.77 -7.99 -5.61
C GLY A 244 6.77 -6.49 -5.89
N TYR A 245 7.27 -5.66 -4.95
CA TYR A 245 7.47 -4.24 -5.20
C TYR A 245 8.42 -4.00 -6.39
N PRO A 246 8.27 -2.89 -7.12
CA PRO A 246 9.04 -2.65 -8.33
C PRO A 246 10.54 -2.51 -8.04
N ASP A 247 11.36 -3.26 -8.77
CA ASP A 247 12.83 -3.13 -8.75
C ASP A 247 13.29 -1.88 -9.52
N ILE A 248 13.07 -0.73 -8.90
CA ILE A 248 13.37 0.60 -9.45
C ILE A 248 14.22 1.47 -8.51
N GLY A 249 14.59 0.92 -7.35
CA GLY A 249 15.31 1.65 -6.32
C GLY A 249 15.30 0.96 -4.96
N VAL A 250 15.21 1.75 -3.89
CA VAL A 250 15.43 1.28 -2.51
C VAL A 250 14.23 1.63 -1.63
N VAL A 251 13.64 0.64 -0.96
CA VAL A 251 12.63 0.87 0.11
C VAL A 251 13.33 1.47 1.33
N ILE A 252 12.80 2.58 1.83
CA ILE A 252 13.43 3.35 2.92
C ILE A 252 12.50 3.62 4.10
N CYS A 253 11.19 3.47 3.94
CA CYS A 253 10.25 3.57 5.06
C CYS A 253 9.21 2.46 4.93
N ASP A 254 8.84 1.89 6.07
CA ASP A 254 7.60 1.15 6.21
C ASP A 254 6.45 2.10 6.57
N CYS A 255 5.24 1.67 6.25
CA CYS A 255 4.01 2.42 6.47
C CYS A 255 3.09 1.68 7.45
N PRO A 256 2.09 2.36 8.04
CA PRO A 256 1.18 1.73 9.02
C PRO A 256 0.39 0.52 8.50
N SER A 257 0.32 0.35 7.18
CA SER A 257 -0.40 -0.72 6.49
C SER A 257 0.23 -2.12 6.56
N ALA A 258 1.25 -2.31 7.41
CA ALA A 258 2.00 -3.57 7.54
C ALA A 258 2.58 -4.10 6.21
N GLY A 259 3.04 -3.19 5.34
CA GLY A 259 3.74 -3.52 4.09
C GLY A 259 2.86 -3.52 2.83
N HIS A 260 1.57 -3.18 2.94
CA HIS A 260 0.68 -2.96 1.80
C HIS A 260 0.98 -1.64 1.06
N ASP A 261 1.76 -0.76 1.66
CA ASP A 261 2.43 0.33 0.98
C ASP A 261 3.81 0.63 1.60
N VAL A 262 4.66 1.27 0.80
CA VAL A 262 6.03 1.65 1.20
C VAL A 262 6.46 2.98 0.60
N VAL A 263 7.48 3.59 1.20
CA VAL A 263 8.19 4.74 0.60
C VAL A 263 9.54 4.30 0.06
N MET A 264 9.82 4.67 -1.20
CA MET A 264 11.04 4.27 -1.92
C MET A 264 11.81 5.48 -2.44
N LEU A 265 13.12 5.31 -2.53
CA LEU A 265 13.99 6.11 -3.40
C LEU A 265 13.89 5.57 -4.83
N ASP A 266 13.44 6.39 -5.78
CA ASP A 266 13.24 6.02 -7.19
C ASP A 266 14.39 6.51 -8.07
N TYR A 267 15.09 5.59 -8.71
CA TYR A 267 16.28 5.85 -9.53
C TYR A 267 16.00 5.86 -11.03
N ARG A 268 14.75 5.64 -11.50
CA ARG A 268 14.42 5.54 -12.93
C ARG A 268 14.90 6.74 -13.75
N HIS A 269 14.86 7.93 -13.16
CA HIS A 269 15.19 9.18 -13.85
C HIS A 269 16.64 9.63 -13.69
N CYS A 270 17.32 9.23 -12.62
CA CYS A 270 18.67 9.70 -12.30
C CYS A 270 19.77 8.65 -12.55
N GLY A 271 19.38 7.38 -12.71
CA GLY A 271 20.29 6.24 -12.79
C GLY A 271 20.89 5.89 -11.43
N LYS A 272 21.48 4.69 -11.31
CA LYS A 272 21.90 4.11 -10.03
C LYS A 272 22.88 4.93 -9.16
N ASP A 273 23.59 5.87 -9.76
CA ASP A 273 24.57 6.75 -9.10
C ASP A 273 24.05 8.19 -8.94
N GLY A 274 22.80 8.45 -9.31
CA GLY A 274 22.16 9.76 -9.31
C GLY A 274 21.51 10.13 -7.97
N GLU A 275 20.93 11.33 -7.93
CA GLU A 275 20.08 11.75 -6.80
C GLU A 275 18.65 11.24 -7.10
N PRO A 276 18.12 10.26 -6.35
CA PRO A 276 16.79 9.71 -6.58
C PRO A 276 15.70 10.66 -6.07
N GLU A 277 14.52 10.53 -6.67
CA GLU A 277 13.30 11.12 -6.11
C GLU A 277 12.69 10.20 -5.04
N VAL A 278 11.76 10.71 -4.24
CA VAL A 278 11.04 9.93 -3.24
C VAL A 278 9.63 9.68 -3.73
N ILE A 279 9.21 8.42 -3.70
CA ILE A 279 7.88 7.97 -4.13
C ILE A 279 7.22 7.13 -3.04
N HIS A 280 5.90 7.12 -3.06
CA HIS A 280 5.07 6.13 -2.40
C HIS A 280 4.63 5.08 -3.41
N VAL A 281 4.60 3.81 -2.99
CA VAL A 281 4.11 2.69 -3.81
C VAL A 281 3.04 1.95 -3.05
N ASP A 282 1.85 1.88 -3.65
CA ASP A 282 0.65 1.28 -3.09
C ASP A 282 0.37 -0.08 -3.73
N GLN A 283 0.58 -1.16 -3.00
CA GLN A 283 0.43 -2.52 -3.51
C GLN A 283 -1.04 -2.86 -3.81
N GLU A 284 -2.00 -2.29 -3.08
CA GLU A 284 -3.42 -2.57 -3.23
C GLU A 284 -4.01 -1.96 -4.52
N ASP A 285 -3.45 -0.84 -5.00
CA ASP A 285 -3.78 -0.26 -6.32
C ASP A 285 -2.78 -0.64 -7.42
N ASP A 286 -2.36 -1.91 -7.47
CA ASP A 286 -1.50 -2.47 -8.54
C ASP A 286 -0.13 -1.76 -8.62
N TYR A 287 0.52 -1.67 -7.44
CA TYR A 287 1.80 -0.99 -7.21
C TYR A 287 1.79 0.43 -7.77
N GLU A 288 0.71 1.16 -7.49
CA GLU A 288 0.54 2.53 -7.99
C GLU A 288 1.62 3.43 -7.37
N ILE A 289 2.29 4.18 -8.24
CA ILE A 289 3.37 5.08 -7.82
C ILE A 289 2.84 6.50 -7.67
N THR A 290 3.08 7.09 -6.51
CA THR A 290 2.78 8.49 -6.21
C THR A 290 4.08 9.25 -5.95
N PHE A 291 4.33 10.32 -6.71
CA PHE A 291 5.48 11.19 -6.48
C PHE A 291 5.29 12.01 -5.20
N LEU A 292 6.26 11.96 -4.29
CA LEU A 292 6.23 12.69 -3.01
C LEU A 292 7.16 13.90 -3.04
N ALA A 293 8.45 13.68 -3.30
CA ALA A 293 9.47 14.72 -3.21
C ALA A 293 10.59 14.52 -4.25
N PRO A 294 11.25 15.59 -4.68
CA PRO A 294 12.32 15.51 -5.67
C PRO A 294 13.63 14.92 -5.14
N ASP A 295 13.82 14.86 -3.82
CA ASP A 295 14.96 14.28 -3.13
C ASP A 295 14.60 13.93 -1.68
N PHE A 296 15.47 13.15 -1.03
CA PHE A 296 15.24 12.67 0.34
C PHE A 296 15.17 13.80 1.37
N GLU A 297 16.00 14.83 1.24
CA GLU A 297 15.99 15.95 2.20
C GLU A 297 14.66 16.71 2.14
N THR A 298 14.13 16.95 0.94
CA THR A 298 12.84 17.60 0.74
C THR A 298 11.71 16.75 1.32
N PHE A 299 11.77 15.42 1.17
CA PHE A 299 10.80 14.51 1.80
C PHE A 299 10.81 14.66 3.33
N ILE A 300 11.98 14.53 3.96
CA ILE A 300 12.13 14.61 5.41
C ILE A 300 11.71 15.97 5.97
N ARG A 301 11.99 17.06 5.26
CA ARG A 301 11.55 18.42 5.65
C ARG A 301 10.04 18.64 5.46
N GLY A 302 9.40 17.85 4.61
CA GLY A 302 7.97 17.92 4.33
C GLY A 302 7.11 17.07 5.26
N LEU A 303 7.72 16.26 6.13
CA LEU A 303 6.99 15.51 7.15
C LEU A 303 6.31 16.46 8.13
N VAL A 304 5.02 16.24 8.36
CA VAL A 304 4.17 16.96 9.30
C VAL A 304 3.63 16.01 10.35
N MET A 305 3.19 16.57 11.48
CA MET A 305 2.43 15.82 12.47
C MET A 305 1.15 15.33 11.81
N ASP A 306 0.79 14.08 12.04
CA ASP A 306 -0.50 13.57 11.58
C ASP A 306 -1.62 14.43 12.19
N GLU A 307 -2.61 14.84 11.38
CA GLU A 307 -3.74 15.62 11.89
C GLU A 307 -4.59 14.76 12.85
N ASP A 308 -4.56 13.43 12.72
CA ASP A 308 -5.19 12.51 13.69
C ASP A 308 -4.36 12.33 14.99
N ASP A 309 -3.04 12.53 14.94
CA ASP A 309 -2.18 12.66 16.14
C ASP A 309 -2.15 14.08 16.71
N SER A 310 -2.78 15.05 16.03
CA SER A 310 -2.93 16.39 16.55
C SER A 310 -3.91 16.35 17.73
N MET A 311 -3.35 16.15 18.93
CA MET A 311 -3.96 16.71 20.13
C MET A 311 -4.19 18.19 19.81
N PRO A 312 -5.45 18.68 19.79
CA PRO A 312 -5.72 20.02 19.31
C PRO A 312 -5.03 21.03 20.22
N GLU A 313 -3.93 21.62 19.76
CA GLU A 313 -3.26 22.77 20.38
C GLU A 313 -4.07 24.05 20.13
N ALA A 314 -5.36 24.03 20.48
CA ALA A 314 -6.20 25.21 20.68
C ALA A 314 -7.50 24.89 21.43
N LEU A 315 -7.47 24.08 22.48
CA LEU A 315 -8.37 24.27 23.62
C LEU A 315 -7.54 24.20 24.91
N ALA A 316 -6.93 25.34 25.23
CA ALA A 316 -6.84 25.75 26.62
C ALA A 316 -8.27 25.96 27.13
N ASP A 317 -8.98 24.87 27.41
CA ASP A 317 -10.17 24.87 28.23
C ASP A 317 -10.17 23.61 29.08
N GLU A 318 -10.42 23.79 30.37
CA GLU A 318 -10.57 22.71 31.32
C GLU A 318 -11.84 21.91 30.93
N GLY A 319 -11.67 20.78 30.24
CA GLY A 319 -12.77 19.91 29.77
C GLY A 319 -12.40 18.42 29.83
N GLU A 320 -13.36 17.58 30.21
CA GLU A 320 -13.21 16.23 30.81
C GLU A 320 -12.40 15.16 30.03
N PRO A 321 -11.82 14.17 30.74
CA PRO A 321 -11.02 13.08 30.16
C PRO A 321 -11.81 12.23 29.14
N ASN A 322 -11.11 11.76 28.08
CA ASN A 322 -11.64 10.76 27.16
C ASN A 322 -11.76 9.41 27.89
N ASP A 323 -12.92 9.15 28.48
CA ASP A 323 -13.20 7.95 29.30
C ASP A 323 -13.12 6.61 28.56
N LEU A 324 -12.97 6.61 27.23
CA LEU A 324 -13.01 5.40 26.41
C LEU A 324 -11.66 4.95 25.85
N ALA A 325 -10.61 5.78 25.92
CA ALA A 325 -9.29 5.37 25.47
C ALA A 325 -8.86 4.05 26.15
N PRO A 326 -8.29 3.08 25.40
CA PRO A 326 -7.83 3.16 24.00
C PRO A 326 -8.88 2.82 22.93
N PHE A 327 -10.14 2.59 23.29
CA PHE A 327 -11.21 2.35 22.32
C PHE A 327 -11.61 3.65 21.60
N ILE A 328 -11.77 3.56 20.29
CA ILE A 328 -12.17 4.66 19.41
C ILE A 328 -13.61 4.43 18.94
N LEU A 329 -14.49 5.41 19.14
CA LEU A 329 -15.84 5.38 18.59
C LEU A 329 -15.88 6.10 17.24
N VAL A 330 -16.36 5.41 16.21
CA VAL A 330 -16.52 5.95 14.85
C VAL A 330 -18.01 6.01 14.51
N GLU A 331 -18.46 7.18 14.02
CA GLU A 331 -19.85 7.37 13.58
C GLU A 331 -20.04 7.01 12.11
N GLN A 332 -21.10 6.27 11.79
CA GLN A 332 -21.47 5.89 10.43
C GLN A 332 -22.55 6.83 9.88
N HIS A 333 -22.59 7.00 8.55
CA HIS A 333 -23.51 7.92 7.88
C HIS A 333 -25.01 7.64 8.12
N ASP A 334 -25.37 6.43 8.55
CA ASP A 334 -26.74 6.00 8.82
C ASP A 334 -27.17 6.15 10.30
N GLY A 335 -26.31 6.72 11.16
CA GLY A 335 -26.52 6.83 12.60
C GLY A 335 -26.08 5.61 13.40
N GLY A 336 -25.53 4.60 12.73
CA GLY A 336 -24.76 3.53 13.36
C GLY A 336 -23.43 4.03 13.92
N LYS A 337 -22.82 3.20 14.77
CA LYS A 337 -21.46 3.43 15.27
C LYS A 337 -20.66 2.14 15.22
N SER A 338 -19.34 2.27 15.18
CA SER A 338 -18.39 1.22 15.50
C SER A 338 -17.54 1.64 16.69
N VAL A 339 -17.13 0.67 17.50
CA VAL A 339 -16.04 0.81 18.45
C VAL A 339 -14.88 -0.03 17.93
N ILE A 340 -13.71 0.61 17.85
CA ILE A 340 -12.50 0.05 17.27
C ILE A 340 -11.38 0.10 18.31
N LEU A 341 -10.52 -0.91 18.28
CA LEU A 341 -9.24 -0.91 18.97
C LEU A 341 -8.19 -1.45 18.01
N THR A 342 -7.18 -0.63 17.68
CA THR A 342 -5.94 -1.12 17.06
C THR A 342 -5.23 -1.98 18.09
N VAL A 343 -5.00 -3.25 17.76
CA VAL A 343 -4.38 -4.17 18.70
C VAL A 343 -2.91 -3.82 18.88
N GLY A 344 -2.42 -4.00 20.10
CA GLY A 344 -1.10 -3.55 20.49
C GLY A 344 -0.83 -3.89 21.95
N SER A 345 -0.13 -3.02 22.68
CA SER A 345 0.29 -3.32 24.06
C SER A 345 -0.85 -3.30 25.11
N TYR A 346 -2.04 -2.83 24.75
CA TYR A 346 -3.17 -2.79 25.67
C TYR A 346 -3.62 -4.20 26.06
N LEU A 347 -3.64 -4.48 27.36
CA LEU A 347 -3.90 -5.82 27.93
C LEU A 347 -3.03 -6.95 27.35
N ALA A 348 -1.84 -6.67 26.80
CA ALA A 348 -0.95 -7.72 26.26
C ALA A 348 -0.67 -8.84 27.28
N LYS A 349 -0.47 -8.50 28.56
CA LYS A 349 -0.27 -9.48 29.65
C LYS A 349 -1.46 -10.42 29.87
N LEU A 350 -2.68 -9.99 29.55
CA LEU A 350 -3.87 -10.83 29.64
C LEU A 350 -3.80 -11.93 28.58
N PHE A 351 -3.52 -11.57 27.33
CA PHE A 351 -3.41 -12.53 26.22
C PHE A 351 -2.19 -13.44 26.39
N ASP A 352 -1.05 -12.90 26.84
CA ASP A 352 0.15 -13.67 27.21
C ASP A 352 -0.15 -14.80 28.22
N SER A 353 -1.17 -14.63 29.08
CA SER A 353 -1.55 -15.61 30.09
C SER A 353 -2.16 -16.90 29.51
N ARG A 354 -2.57 -16.89 28.25
CA ARG A 354 -3.10 -18.03 27.48
C ARG A 354 -2.40 -18.19 26.12
N ALA A 355 -1.18 -17.68 25.97
CA ALA A 355 -0.42 -17.81 24.74
C ALA A 355 -0.08 -19.27 24.38
N ASP A 356 0.00 -20.16 25.38
CA ASP A 356 0.17 -21.60 25.18
C ASP A 356 -1.05 -22.29 24.56
N GLU A 357 -2.21 -21.62 24.60
CA GLU A 357 -3.46 -22.06 23.96
C GLU A 357 -3.63 -21.48 22.54
N GLY A 358 -2.76 -20.54 22.12
CA GLY A 358 -2.77 -19.92 20.79
C GLY A 358 -3.31 -18.49 20.73
N PHE A 359 -3.56 -17.85 21.88
CA PHE A 359 -3.94 -16.43 21.91
C PHE A 359 -2.71 -15.54 21.70
N GLU A 360 -2.84 -14.53 20.85
CA GLU A 360 -1.74 -13.61 20.49
C GLU A 360 -2.08 -12.13 20.79
N GLY A 361 -3.32 -11.86 21.22
CA GLY A 361 -3.83 -10.50 21.40
C GLY A 361 -4.30 -9.84 20.10
N SER A 362 -4.55 -10.65 19.06
CA SER A 362 -5.08 -10.23 17.77
C SER A 362 -6.50 -9.69 17.88
N GLY A 363 -7.00 -9.03 16.81
CA GLY A 363 -8.39 -8.56 16.81
C GLY A 363 -9.41 -9.69 16.98
N TYR A 364 -9.09 -10.89 16.50
CA TYR A 364 -9.89 -12.11 16.73
C TYR A 364 -9.93 -12.51 18.21
N ASP A 365 -8.80 -12.42 18.92
CA ASP A 365 -8.73 -12.71 20.35
C ASP A 365 -9.56 -11.72 21.17
N TRP A 366 -9.49 -10.44 20.79
CA TRP A 366 -10.33 -9.39 21.35
C TRP A 366 -11.81 -9.61 21.07
N ALA A 367 -12.16 -10.09 19.87
CA ALA A 367 -13.54 -10.44 19.53
C ALA A 367 -14.05 -11.63 20.35
N ALA A 368 -13.23 -12.67 20.57
CA ALA A 368 -13.58 -13.79 21.44
C ALA A 368 -13.86 -13.32 22.87
N LEU A 369 -13.01 -12.45 23.43
CA LEU A 369 -13.21 -11.84 24.75
C LEU A 369 -14.47 -10.96 24.80
N ALA A 370 -14.69 -10.14 23.78
CA ALA A 370 -15.87 -9.29 23.66
C ALA A 370 -17.17 -10.11 23.55
N ALA A 371 -17.15 -11.24 22.86
CA ALA A 371 -18.28 -12.15 22.73
C ALA A 371 -18.68 -12.74 24.10
N VAL A 372 -17.71 -13.20 24.90
CA VAL A 372 -17.96 -13.67 26.27
C VAL A 372 -18.55 -12.55 27.12
N PHE A 373 -17.98 -11.34 27.04
CA PHE A 373 -18.50 -10.19 27.77
C PHE A 373 -19.93 -9.84 27.39
N LEU A 374 -20.25 -9.79 26.08
CA LEU A 374 -21.61 -9.55 25.60
C LEU A 374 -22.58 -10.61 26.14
N HIS A 375 -22.20 -11.89 26.09
CA HIS A 375 -23.07 -12.96 26.55
C HIS A 375 -23.33 -12.93 28.07
N GLU A 376 -22.29 -12.68 28.87
CA GLU A 376 -22.39 -12.79 30.34
C GLU A 376 -22.79 -11.49 31.03
N ARG A 377 -22.43 -10.34 30.46
CA ARG A 377 -22.56 -9.02 31.11
C ARG A 377 -23.59 -8.13 30.44
N MET A 378 -23.85 -8.32 29.14
CA MET A 378 -24.76 -7.49 28.36
C MET A 378 -25.63 -8.33 27.39
N PRO A 379 -26.34 -9.38 27.88
CA PRO A 379 -27.08 -10.30 27.00
C PRO A 379 -28.18 -9.59 26.20
N GLU A 380 -28.66 -8.44 26.65
CA GLU A 380 -29.61 -7.60 25.92
C GLU A 380 -29.03 -6.96 24.65
N LEU A 381 -27.70 -6.85 24.55
CA LEU A 381 -26.99 -6.29 23.39
C LEU A 381 -26.38 -7.36 22.48
N ALA A 382 -26.36 -8.63 22.89
CA ALA A 382 -25.70 -9.70 22.15
C ALA A 382 -26.22 -9.89 20.71
N ASP A 383 -27.53 -9.70 20.48
CA ASP A 383 -28.13 -9.76 19.13
C ASP A 383 -28.05 -8.42 18.37
N THR A 384 -27.62 -7.35 19.04
CA THR A 384 -27.58 -5.97 18.49
C THR A 384 -26.19 -5.56 18.03
N ILE A 385 -25.16 -5.97 18.76
CA ILE A 385 -23.75 -5.70 18.45
C ILE A 385 -23.22 -6.82 17.57
N ARG A 386 -22.57 -6.46 16.46
CA ARG A 386 -21.84 -7.39 15.60
C ARG A 386 -20.35 -7.19 15.79
N LEU A 387 -19.60 -8.30 15.74
CA LEU A 387 -18.15 -8.30 15.77
C LEU A 387 -17.63 -8.59 14.36
N ASP A 388 -16.63 -7.84 13.92
CA ASP A 388 -16.01 -7.98 12.60
C ASP A 388 -14.51 -7.65 12.72
N PRO A 389 -13.75 -8.49 13.45
CA PRO A 389 -12.34 -8.25 13.70
C PRO A 389 -11.49 -8.54 12.46
N GLU A 390 -10.32 -7.90 12.42
CA GLU A 390 -9.19 -8.26 11.57
C GLU A 390 -7.98 -8.66 12.45
N ALA A 391 -6.86 -9.07 11.85
CA ALA A 391 -5.72 -9.56 12.61
C ALA A 391 -5.16 -8.48 13.56
N ASP A 392 -5.10 -7.24 13.10
CA ASP A 392 -4.54 -6.07 13.79
C ASP A 392 -5.61 -5.13 14.39
N MET A 393 -6.90 -5.45 14.24
CA MET A 393 -7.99 -4.58 14.64
C MET A 393 -9.15 -5.35 15.27
N PHE A 394 -9.55 -4.95 16.48
CA PHE A 394 -10.85 -5.29 17.01
C PHE A 394 -11.90 -4.28 16.54
N CYS A 395 -13.01 -4.77 16.00
CA CYS A 395 -14.15 -3.93 15.62
C CYS A 395 -15.48 -4.55 16.10
N ALA A 396 -16.30 -3.73 16.75
CA ALA A 396 -17.68 -4.05 17.07
C ALA A 396 -18.61 -2.92 16.62
N TYR A 397 -19.71 -3.23 15.93
CA TYR A 397 -20.58 -2.21 15.34
C TYR A 397 -22.07 -2.55 15.41
N SER A 398 -22.89 -1.52 15.26
CA SER A 398 -24.34 -1.63 15.11
C SER A 398 -24.93 -0.38 14.48
N THR A 399 -26.07 -0.53 13.80
CA THR A 399 -26.89 0.61 13.36
C THR A 399 -27.56 1.33 14.54
N ASN A 400 -27.57 0.73 15.73
CA ASN A 400 -27.96 1.39 16.97
C ASN A 400 -26.73 1.97 17.68
N GLY A 401 -26.35 3.20 17.32
CA GLY A 401 -25.17 3.87 17.88
C GLY A 401 -25.15 3.96 19.41
N ALA A 402 -26.31 4.12 20.05
CA ALA A 402 -26.40 4.16 21.52
C ALA A 402 -26.05 2.82 22.18
N ALA A 403 -26.38 1.70 21.53
CA ALA A 403 -26.01 0.37 22.00
C ALA A 403 -24.48 0.16 21.94
N VAL A 404 -23.83 0.68 20.89
CA VAL A 404 -22.37 0.59 20.71
C VAL A 404 -21.65 1.42 21.76
N GLU A 405 -22.12 2.63 22.06
CA GLU A 405 -21.58 3.45 23.15
C GLU A 405 -21.74 2.77 24.52
N GLN A 406 -22.92 2.18 24.77
CA GLN A 406 -23.18 1.47 26.01
C GLN A 406 -22.26 0.25 26.17
N PHE A 407 -22.09 -0.54 25.10
CA PHE A 407 -21.17 -1.65 25.05
C PHE A 407 -19.72 -1.21 25.27
N ALA A 408 -19.24 -0.21 24.51
CA ALA A 408 -17.86 0.27 24.58
C ALA A 408 -17.48 0.71 26.01
N ARG A 409 -18.36 1.49 26.68
CA ARG A 409 -18.10 1.97 28.04
C ARG A 409 -18.08 0.84 29.06
N ALA A 410 -19.01 -0.11 28.94
CA ALA A 410 -19.09 -1.25 29.85
C ALA A 410 -17.92 -2.21 29.64
N PHE A 411 -17.54 -2.46 28.39
CA PHE A 411 -16.43 -3.34 28.03
C PHE A 411 -15.09 -2.73 28.45
N LYS A 412 -14.89 -1.44 28.22
CA LYS A 412 -13.73 -0.69 28.73
C LYS A 412 -13.64 -0.78 30.26
N SER A 413 -14.75 -0.57 30.97
CA SER A 413 -14.77 -0.71 32.43
C SER A 413 -14.44 -2.13 32.89
N ALA A 414 -14.80 -3.16 32.10
CA ALA A 414 -14.42 -4.54 32.41
C ALA A 414 -12.92 -4.78 32.15
N CYS A 415 -12.37 -4.22 31.07
CA CYS A 415 -10.93 -4.28 30.77
C CYS A 415 -10.06 -3.65 31.86
N GLU A 416 -10.58 -2.66 32.59
CA GLU A 416 -9.89 -2.02 33.72
C GLU A 416 -10.05 -2.77 35.05
N ASP A 417 -10.96 -3.74 35.14
CA ASP A 417 -11.12 -4.63 36.29
C ASP A 417 -10.36 -5.93 36.03
N GLU A 418 -9.11 -5.98 36.52
CA GLU A 418 -8.19 -7.10 36.34
C GLU A 418 -8.83 -8.44 36.75
N ALA A 419 -9.57 -8.49 37.86
CA ALA A 419 -10.18 -9.73 38.32
C ALA A 419 -11.31 -10.18 37.39
N LEU A 420 -12.14 -9.24 36.93
CA LEU A 420 -13.25 -9.52 36.02
C LEU A 420 -12.76 -9.91 34.63
N ILE A 421 -11.80 -9.18 34.04
CA ILE A 421 -11.34 -9.44 32.68
C ILE A 421 -10.57 -10.76 32.60
N HIS A 422 -9.77 -11.09 33.60
CA HIS A 422 -9.12 -12.40 33.67
C HIS A 422 -10.13 -13.54 33.80
N ASP A 423 -11.17 -13.38 34.63
CA ASP A 423 -12.23 -14.38 34.75
C ASP A 423 -12.97 -14.59 33.42
N LEU A 424 -13.42 -13.51 32.77
CA LEU A 424 -14.09 -13.59 31.46
C LEU A 424 -13.18 -14.25 30.41
N PHE A 425 -11.90 -13.87 30.38
CA PHE A 425 -10.95 -14.40 29.42
C PHE A 425 -10.72 -15.91 29.57
N THR A 426 -10.95 -16.53 30.74
CA THR A 426 -10.87 -18.00 30.88
C THR A 426 -11.87 -18.78 30.04
N ARG A 427 -12.92 -18.10 29.53
CA ARG A 427 -14.01 -18.70 28.74
C ARG A 427 -14.00 -18.27 27.28
N ALA A 428 -13.03 -17.44 26.88
CA ALA A 428 -12.81 -17.14 25.47
C ALA A 428 -12.29 -18.40 24.76
N GLU A 429 -12.85 -18.70 23.60
CA GLU A 429 -12.44 -19.82 22.74
C GLU A 429 -11.88 -19.24 21.43
N LEU A 430 -10.84 -19.86 20.90
CA LEU A 430 -10.33 -19.56 19.55
C LEU A 430 -11.27 -20.19 18.53
N ASP A 431 -11.66 -19.43 17.51
CA ASP A 431 -12.49 -19.91 16.39
C ASP A 431 -11.72 -20.79 15.39
#